data_AF-A0A1M6RDS6-F1
#
_entry.id   AF-A0A1M6RDS6-F1
#
_cell.length_a   1.000
_cell.length_b   1.000
_cell.length_c   1.000
_cell.angle_alpha   90.00
_cell.angle_beta   90.00
_cell.angle_gamma   90.00
#
_symmetry.space_group_name_H-M   'P 1'
#
loop_
_entity.id
_entity.type
_entity.pdbx_description
1 polymer ?
#
loop_
_entity_poly.entity_id
_entity_poly.type
_entity_poly.pdbx_seq_one_letter_code
_entity_poly.pdbx_strand_id
1 'polypeptide(L)'
;MISPNEVAKEVLSSQHFKEARSNAEKYSRNPKKIKDLLKKVSEKTNEMEKYEKKAPISELLENINILYRLIKAYYDKEYRDIAIQSVIWAIVAITYFVSPVDFIPDSMRNIGYIDDILVVLFVLKSIKHDVDDFLNWESQKQ
;
A
#
# COMPACT_ATOMS: atom_id res chain seq x y z
N MET A 1 -6.02 -1.26 -28.86
CA MET A 1 -5.42 -0.84 -27.57
C MET A 1 -6.34 0.24 -27.03
N ILE A 2 -7.03 0.02 -25.90
CA ILE A 2 -7.96 1.02 -25.33
C ILE A 2 -7.12 2.17 -24.76
N SER A 3 -7.52 3.41 -25.05
CA SER A 3 -6.80 4.60 -24.58
C SER A 3 -6.86 4.69 -23.05
N PRO A 4 -5.77 5.10 -22.35
CA PRO A 4 -5.79 5.34 -20.91
C PRO A 4 -6.96 6.23 -20.44
N ASN A 5 -7.40 7.16 -21.28
CA ASN A 5 -8.54 8.04 -21.00
C ASN A 5 -9.90 7.34 -21.08
N GLU A 6 -10.06 6.36 -21.96
CA GLU A 6 -11.30 5.57 -22.06
C GLU A 6 -11.42 4.61 -20.88
N VAL A 7 -10.31 3.94 -20.52
CA VAL A 7 -10.24 3.10 -19.32
C VAL A 7 -10.55 3.91 -18.07
N ALA A 8 -9.99 5.13 -17.94
CA ALA A 8 -10.29 6.01 -16.81
C ALA A 8 -11.77 6.37 -16.72
N LYS A 9 -12.43 6.69 -17.85
CA LYS A 9 -13.84 7.07 -17.87
C LYS A 9 -14.75 5.91 -17.48
N GLU A 10 -14.43 4.71 -17.93
CA GLU A 10 -15.15 3.48 -17.64
C GLU A 10 -14.98 3.08 -16.16
N VAL A 11 -13.76 3.16 -15.64
CA VAL A 11 -13.45 2.92 -14.22
C VAL A 11 -14.15 3.94 -13.32
N LEU A 12 -14.06 5.25 -13.60
CA LEU A 12 -14.68 6.32 -12.80
C LEU A 12 -16.21 6.24 -12.76
N SER A 13 -16.82 5.69 -13.80
CA SER A 13 -18.29 5.52 -13.88
C SER A 13 -18.78 4.21 -13.27
N SER A 14 -17.89 3.24 -13.06
CA SER A 14 -18.21 1.89 -12.57
C SER A 14 -18.78 1.89 -11.15
N GLN A 15 -19.64 0.90 -10.87
CA GLN A 15 -20.20 0.70 -9.51
C GLN A 15 -19.10 0.40 -8.49
N HIS A 16 -18.07 -0.37 -8.85
CA HIS A 16 -16.93 -0.68 -8.00
C HIS A 16 -16.15 0.58 -7.59
N PHE A 17 -15.99 1.56 -8.48
CA PHE A 17 -15.37 2.84 -8.14
C PHE A 17 -16.24 3.70 -7.22
N LYS A 18 -17.56 3.72 -7.45
CA LYS A 18 -18.52 4.42 -6.57
C LYS A 18 -18.56 3.79 -5.17
N GLU A 19 -18.49 2.47 -5.08
CA GLU A 19 -18.37 1.73 -3.82
C GLU A 19 -17.01 1.95 -3.16
N ALA A 20 -15.90 1.92 -3.90
CA ALA A 20 -14.58 2.23 -3.38
C ALA A 20 -14.48 3.68 -2.87
N ARG A 21 -15.12 4.64 -3.55
CA ARG A 21 -15.25 6.04 -3.11
C ARG A 21 -16.12 6.17 -1.86
N SER A 22 -17.26 5.47 -1.80
CA SER A 22 -18.13 5.42 -0.60
C SER A 22 -17.44 4.76 0.59
N ASN A 23 -16.65 3.71 0.34
CA ASN A 23 -15.85 3.03 1.35
C ASN A 23 -14.66 3.89 1.79
N ALA A 24 -13.99 4.60 0.89
CA ALA A 24 -12.97 5.59 1.22
C ALA A 24 -13.55 6.75 2.06
N GLU A 25 -14.77 7.20 1.77
CA GLU A 25 -15.53 8.14 2.62
C GLU A 25 -15.92 7.55 3.99
N LYS A 26 -16.06 6.23 4.12
CA LYS A 26 -16.26 5.54 5.41
C LYS A 26 -14.94 5.33 6.16
N TYR A 27 -13.84 5.08 5.47
CA TYR A 27 -12.49 4.99 6.05
C TYR A 27 -11.98 6.36 6.51
N SER A 28 -12.33 7.44 5.80
CA SER A 28 -12.07 8.81 6.28
C SER A 28 -12.82 9.15 7.58
N ARG A 29 -13.92 8.43 7.86
CA ARG A 29 -14.73 8.58 9.10
C ARG A 29 -14.26 7.70 10.26
N ASN A 30 -13.29 6.79 10.07
CA ASN A 30 -12.83 5.91 11.16
C ASN A 30 -11.28 5.78 11.23
N PRO A 31 -10.60 6.79 11.81
CA PRO A 31 -9.15 6.81 12.02
C PRO A 31 -8.61 5.58 12.77
N LYS A 32 -9.44 4.94 13.61
CA LYS A 32 -9.05 3.77 14.40
C LYS A 32 -8.66 2.58 13.52
N LYS A 33 -9.41 2.31 12.44
CA LYS A 33 -9.11 1.20 11.53
C LYS A 33 -7.77 1.36 10.81
N ILE A 34 -7.42 2.59 10.42
CA ILE A 34 -6.12 2.87 9.80
C ILE A 34 -5.00 2.74 10.82
N LYS A 35 -5.20 3.25 12.04
CA LYS A 35 -4.22 3.08 13.13
C LYS A 35 -3.97 1.60 13.44
N ASP A 36 -5.02 0.78 13.48
CA ASP A 36 -4.90 -0.66 13.69
C ASP A 36 -4.16 -1.35 12.53
N LEU A 37 -4.40 -0.92 11.28
CA LEU A 37 -3.69 -1.42 10.10
C LEU A 37 -2.19 -1.07 10.17
N LEU A 38 -1.87 0.20 10.41
CA LEU A 38 -0.49 0.69 10.56
C LEU A 38 0.25 -0.01 11.71
N LYS A 39 -0.46 -0.32 12.81
CA LYS A 39 0.10 -1.12 13.91
C LYS A 39 0.49 -2.54 13.44
N LYS A 40 -0.38 -3.22 12.70
CA LYS A 40 -0.10 -4.56 12.15
C LYS A 40 1.08 -4.54 11.18
N VAL A 41 1.22 -3.47 10.40
CA VAL A 41 2.38 -3.29 9.50
C VAL A 41 3.66 -3.26 10.31
N SER A 42 3.70 -2.42 11.36
CA SER A 42 4.87 -2.33 12.22
C SER A 42 5.20 -3.66 12.90
N GLU A 43 4.19 -4.38 13.41
CA GLU A 43 4.37 -5.71 14.01
C GLU A 43 4.97 -6.70 13.00
N LYS A 44 4.42 -6.78 11.78
CA LYS A 44 4.89 -7.71 10.75
C LYS A 44 6.26 -7.35 10.17
N THR A 45 6.57 -6.07 10.00
CA THR A 45 7.90 -5.61 9.59
C THR A 45 8.95 -6.06 10.61
N ASN A 46 8.70 -5.86 11.90
CA ASN A 46 9.60 -6.29 12.98
C ASN A 46 9.82 -7.82 12.98
N GLU A 47 8.77 -8.61 12.69
CA GLU A 47 8.89 -10.06 12.55
C GLU A 47 9.79 -10.48 11.36
N MET A 48 9.84 -9.66 10.31
CA MET A 48 10.61 -9.92 9.09
C MET A 48 12.05 -9.39 9.14
N GLU A 49 12.39 -8.46 10.04
CA GLU A 49 13.74 -7.87 10.18
C GLU A 49 14.83 -8.95 10.30
N LYS A 50 14.55 -10.07 10.98
CA LYS A 50 15.49 -11.22 11.07
C LYS A 50 15.89 -11.81 9.70
N TYR A 51 15.13 -11.54 8.65
CA TYR A 51 15.38 -12.00 7.29
C TYR A 51 15.81 -10.87 6.33
N GLU A 52 15.92 -9.62 6.82
CA GLU A 52 16.21 -8.42 6.02
C GLU A 52 17.53 -8.52 5.23
N LYS A 53 18.52 -9.27 5.72
CA LYS A 53 19.78 -9.51 5.00
C LYS A 53 19.61 -10.21 3.63
N LYS A 54 18.42 -10.72 3.32
CA LYS A 54 18.07 -11.22 1.99
C LYS A 54 17.57 -10.06 1.13
N ALA A 55 18.28 -9.77 0.03
CA ALA A 55 17.97 -8.63 -0.85
C ALA A 55 16.49 -8.49 -1.25
N PRO A 56 15.74 -9.56 -1.62
CA PRO A 56 14.32 -9.42 -1.95
C PRO A 56 13.44 -8.99 -0.75
N ILE A 57 13.89 -9.29 0.47
CA ILE A 57 13.19 -8.94 1.70
C ILE A 57 13.51 -7.50 2.09
N SER A 58 14.76 -7.06 1.99
CA SER A 58 15.09 -5.64 2.26
C SER A 58 14.31 -4.71 1.33
N GLU A 59 14.28 -5.01 0.03
CA GLU A 59 13.53 -4.22 -0.95
C GLU A 59 12.02 -4.21 -0.65
N LEU A 60 11.45 -5.35 -0.26
CA LEU A 60 10.05 -5.42 0.17
C LEU A 60 9.79 -4.55 1.40
N LEU A 61 10.64 -4.61 2.42
CA LEU A 61 10.46 -3.84 3.65
C LEU A 61 10.61 -2.33 3.41
N GLU A 62 11.55 -1.91 2.57
CA GLU A 62 11.68 -0.51 2.13
C GLU A 62 10.40 -0.03 1.43
N ASN A 63 9.89 -0.82 0.49
CA ASN A 63 8.67 -0.55 -0.25
C ASN A 63 7.44 -0.45 0.67
N ILE A 64 7.29 -1.38 1.62
CA ILE A 64 6.22 -1.33 2.63
C ILE A 64 6.35 -0.10 3.51
N ASN A 65 7.57 0.28 3.90
CA ASN A 65 7.81 1.47 4.70
C ASN A 65 7.39 2.75 3.93
N ILE A 66 7.68 2.84 2.63
CA ILE A 66 7.22 3.97 1.78
C ILE A 66 5.70 4.07 1.80
N LEU A 67 5.00 2.96 1.55
CA LEU A 67 3.53 2.94 1.55
C LEU A 67 2.95 3.28 2.93
N TYR A 68 3.59 2.80 4.01
CA TYR A 68 3.20 3.10 5.37
C TYR A 68 3.25 4.61 5.64
N ARG A 69 4.36 5.27 5.28
CA ARG A 69 4.53 6.71 5.50
C ARG A 69 3.56 7.52 4.65
N LEU A 70 3.35 7.13 3.39
CA LEU A 70 2.38 7.76 2.50
C LEU A 70 0.96 7.73 3.08
N ILE A 71 0.51 6.57 3.54
CA ILE A 71 -0.81 6.42 4.17
C ILE A 71 -0.88 7.24 5.45
N LYS A 72 0.13 7.14 6.32
CA LYS A 72 0.17 7.92 7.57
C LYS A 72 0.08 9.42 7.31
N ALA A 73 0.91 9.97 6.43
CA ALA A 73 0.93 11.39 6.07
C ALA A 73 -0.41 11.86 5.49
N TYR A 74 -1.07 11.03 4.68
CA TYR A 74 -2.40 11.33 4.16
C TYR A 74 -3.45 11.43 5.28
N TYR A 75 -3.49 10.44 6.19
CA TYR A 75 -4.48 10.42 7.28
C TYR A 75 -4.20 11.47 8.36
N ASP A 76 -2.94 11.79 8.63
CA ASP A 76 -2.52 12.88 9.51
C ASP A 76 -2.75 14.28 8.88
N LYS A 77 -3.17 14.31 7.61
CA LYS A 77 -3.42 15.52 6.80
C LYS A 77 -2.16 16.34 6.51
N GLU A 78 -1.00 15.72 6.61
CA GLU A 78 0.29 16.36 6.29
C GLU A 78 0.55 16.40 4.79
N TYR A 79 0.06 15.40 4.05
CA TYR A 79 0.20 15.30 2.60
C TYR A 79 -1.15 15.04 1.93
N ARG A 80 -1.57 15.92 1.02
CA ARG A 80 -2.88 15.85 0.35
C ARG A 80 -2.80 16.04 -1.17
N ASP A 81 -1.61 16.30 -1.69
CA ASP A 81 -1.37 16.45 -3.13
C ASP A 81 -1.17 15.07 -3.79
N ILE A 82 -2.21 14.24 -3.72
CA ILE A 82 -2.19 12.86 -4.21
C ILE A 82 -3.60 12.41 -4.59
N ALA A 83 -3.71 11.63 -5.67
CA ALA A 83 -4.97 11.01 -6.03
C ALA A 83 -5.42 10.01 -4.95
N ILE A 84 -6.68 10.09 -4.54
CA ILE A 84 -7.24 9.17 -3.53
C ILE A 84 -7.17 7.70 -3.99
N GLN A 85 -7.18 7.44 -5.30
CA GLN A 85 -6.97 6.12 -5.87
C GLN A 85 -5.60 5.54 -5.50
N SER A 86 -4.56 6.37 -5.49
CA SER A 86 -3.20 5.95 -5.17
C SER A 86 -3.06 5.62 -3.69
N VAL A 87 -3.76 6.36 -2.82
CA VAL A 87 -3.90 6.02 -1.40
C VAL A 87 -4.64 4.68 -1.21
N ILE A 88 -5.70 4.42 -1.98
CA ILE A 88 -6.41 3.13 -1.94
C ILE A 88 -5.49 1.99 -2.35
N TRP A 89 -4.73 2.16 -3.44
CA TRP A 89 -3.76 1.17 -3.90
C TRP A 89 -2.68 0.88 -2.85
N ALA A 90 -2.16 1.92 -2.20
CA ALA A 90 -1.23 1.75 -1.08
C ALA A 90 -1.86 0.92 0.06
N ILE A 91 -3.13 1.18 0.41
CA ILE A 91 -3.84 0.44 1.45
C ILE A 91 -4.05 -1.02 1.04
N VAL A 92 -4.32 -1.30 -0.25
CA VAL A 92 -4.46 -2.67 -0.77
C VAL A 92 -3.15 -3.44 -0.59
N ALA A 93 -2.02 -2.87 -1.01
CA ALA A 93 -0.70 -3.50 -0.84
C ALA A 93 -0.39 -3.76 0.64
N ILE A 94 -0.64 -2.79 1.53
CA ILE A 94 -0.43 -2.95 2.97
C ILE A 94 -1.35 -4.02 3.56
N THR A 95 -2.63 -4.02 3.20
CA THR A 95 -3.60 -4.98 3.73
C THR A 95 -3.24 -6.40 3.31
N TYR A 96 -2.80 -6.57 2.06
CA TYR A 96 -2.26 -7.84 1.57
C TYR A 96 -1.02 -8.24 2.37
N PHE A 97 -0.04 -7.33 2.50
CA PHE A 97 1.16 -7.56 3.28
C PHE A 97 0.87 -7.99 4.71
N VAL A 98 -0.13 -7.44 5.42
CA VAL A 98 -0.45 -7.83 6.81
C VAL A 98 -1.55 -8.89 6.96
N SER A 99 -2.05 -9.44 5.86
CA SER A 99 -3.10 -10.44 5.88
C SER A 99 -2.63 -11.71 6.60
N PRO A 100 -3.42 -12.27 7.54
CA PRO A 100 -3.12 -13.54 8.18
C PRO A 100 -3.35 -14.75 7.25
N VAL A 101 -4.08 -14.58 6.14
CA VAL A 101 -4.52 -15.69 5.26
C VAL A 101 -3.39 -16.19 4.35
N ASP A 102 -2.44 -15.33 3.96
CA ASP A 102 -1.30 -15.76 3.12
C ASP A 102 -0.04 -16.09 3.94
N PHE A 103 -0.13 -15.90 5.27
CA PHE A 103 0.79 -16.49 6.25
C PHE A 103 0.22 -17.78 6.87
N ILE A 104 -0.73 -18.44 6.20
CA ILE A 104 -1.18 -19.76 6.60
C ILE A 104 -0.05 -20.78 6.31
N PRO A 105 0.20 -21.69 7.26
CA PRO A 105 1.53 -22.13 7.61
C PRO A 105 1.77 -23.54 7.11
N ASP A 106 2.74 -23.72 6.20
CA ASP A 106 3.37 -25.03 6.03
C ASP A 106 4.82 -25.00 5.48
N SER A 107 5.56 -23.89 5.67
CA SER A 107 6.95 -23.85 5.22
C SER A 107 7.90 -23.05 6.11
N MET A 108 8.13 -23.57 7.31
CA MET A 108 9.45 -23.51 7.96
C MET A 108 10.58 -24.19 7.13
N ARG A 109 10.40 -24.41 5.82
CA ARG A 109 11.38 -25.16 5.02
C ARG A 109 11.67 -24.63 3.61
N ASN A 110 10.76 -23.96 2.87
CA ASN A 110 11.05 -23.45 1.52
C ASN A 110 10.23 -22.17 1.20
N ILE A 111 10.87 -21.23 0.51
CA ILE A 111 10.55 -19.79 0.34
C ILE A 111 9.16 -19.56 -0.30
N GLY A 112 8.25 -18.90 0.42
CA GLY A 112 6.88 -18.59 -0.03
C GLY A 112 6.51 -17.09 -0.03
N TYR A 113 7.49 -16.19 -0.19
CA TYR A 113 7.27 -14.72 -0.12
C TYR A 113 7.07 -14.06 -1.49
N ILE A 114 7.08 -14.84 -2.57
CA ILE A 114 7.12 -14.32 -3.95
C ILE A 114 5.81 -13.61 -4.29
N ASP A 115 4.67 -14.17 -3.90
CA ASP A 115 3.36 -13.62 -4.27
C ASP A 115 3.09 -12.27 -3.57
N ASP A 116 3.54 -12.11 -2.32
CA ASP A 116 3.52 -10.83 -1.57
C ASP A 116 4.36 -9.75 -2.26
N ILE A 117 5.56 -10.10 -2.69
CA ILE A 117 6.47 -9.18 -3.39
C ILE A 117 5.84 -8.73 -4.70
N LEU A 118 5.27 -9.65 -5.48
CA LEU A 118 4.66 -9.33 -6.77
C LEU A 118 3.48 -8.36 -6.64
N VAL A 119 2.63 -8.53 -5.63
CA VAL A 119 1.50 -7.62 -5.39
C VAL A 119 1.99 -6.22 -5.01
N VAL A 120 2.95 -6.12 -4.09
CA VAL A 120 3.51 -4.83 -3.66
C VAL A 120 4.21 -4.11 -4.81
N LEU A 121 5.03 -4.83 -5.59
CA LEU A 121 5.70 -4.28 -6.77
C LEU A 121 4.71 -3.83 -7.84
N PHE A 122 3.65 -4.62 -8.08
CA PHE A 122 2.59 -4.24 -9.03
C PHE A 122 1.90 -2.95 -8.60
N VAL A 123 1.55 -2.83 -7.32
CA VAL A 123 0.94 -1.62 -6.77
C VAL A 123 1.88 -0.43 -6.93
N LEU A 124 3.12 -0.53 -6.46
CA LEU A 124 4.10 0.56 -6.57
C LEU A 124 4.33 1.00 -8.00
N LYS A 125 4.41 0.05 -8.94
CA LYS A 125 4.50 0.37 -10.36
C LYS A 125 3.27 1.11 -10.88
N SER A 126 2.09 0.75 -10.39
CA SER A 126 0.82 1.36 -10.79
C SER A 126 0.63 2.77 -10.25
N ILE A 127 1.23 3.09 -9.10
CA ILE A 127 1.16 4.41 -8.45
C ILE A 127 2.52 5.13 -8.43
N LYS A 128 3.43 4.76 -9.33
CA LYS A 128 4.84 5.20 -9.26
C LYS A 128 4.97 6.71 -9.23
N HIS A 129 4.24 7.42 -10.10
CA HIS A 129 4.31 8.88 -10.14
C HIS A 129 3.90 9.51 -8.81
N ASP A 130 2.78 9.07 -8.23
CA ASP A 130 2.31 9.61 -6.94
C ASP A 130 3.27 9.27 -5.79
N VAL A 131 3.91 8.11 -5.84
CA VAL A 131 4.94 7.71 -4.85
C VAL A 131 6.19 8.57 -5.01
N ASP A 132 6.64 8.83 -6.24
CA ASP A 132 7.79 9.71 -6.50
C ASP A 132 7.52 11.14 -6.01
N ASP A 133 6.32 11.68 -6.26
CA ASP A 133 5.91 13.00 -5.77
C ASP A 133 5.85 13.06 -4.24
N PHE A 134 5.32 12.00 -3.61
CA PHE A 134 5.31 11.87 -2.16
C PHE A 134 6.73 11.86 -1.58
N LEU A 135 7.65 11.10 -2.17
CA LEU A 135 9.05 11.03 -1.73
C LEU A 135 9.77 12.37 -1.90
N ASN A 136 9.52 13.07 -3.02
CA ASN A 136 10.04 14.41 -3.26
C ASN A 136 9.55 15.40 -2.19
N TRP A 137 8.26 15.40 -1.88
CA TRP A 137 7.69 16.21 -0.81
C TRP A 137 8.27 15.85 0.57
N GLU A 138 8.40 14.56 0.87
CA GLU A 138 8.91 14.05 2.15
C GLU A 138 10.37 14.51 2.37
N SER A 139 11.20 14.47 1.32
CA SER A 139 12.60 14.91 1.35
C SER A 139 12.79 16.41 1.61
N GLN A 140 11.80 17.25 1.26
CA GLN A 140 11.85 18.70 1.48
C GLN A 140 11.42 19.12 2.89
N LYS A 141 10.86 18.17 3.66
CA LYS A 141 10.34 18.39 5.02
C LYS A 141 11.38 18.06 6.11
N GLN A 142 12.48 17.38 5.74
CA GLN A 142 13.61 17.05 6.60
C GLN A 142 14.66 18.16 6.58
#